data_AF-A0A1V0UMK4-F1
#
_entry.id   AF-A0A1V0UMK4-F1
#
_cell.length_a   1.000
_cell.length_b   1.000
_cell.length_c   1.000
_cell.angle_alpha   90.00
_cell.angle_beta   90.00
_cell.angle_gamma   90.00
#
_symmetry.space_group_name_H-M   'P 1'
#
loop_
_entity.id
_entity.type
_entity.pdbx_description
1 polymer ?
#
loop_
_entity_poly.entity_id
_entity_poly.type
_entity_poly.pdbx_seq_one_letter_code
_entity_poly.pdbx_strand_id
1 'polypeptide(L)'
;MRRRALDALVAARDRTALLTDSVDDGELTAQHSPLMSPLVWDLAHIGNQEEQWLLRAVGGREALRPEIDGLYNAFEHSRASRPSLPLLDPAEARTYASDVRGRALDLLEAAPLHEGGRPLERAGFAFGMIAQHEQQHDETMLITHQLRSGPAALTAPPPPAPVGDETLPADVLVPGGPFTMGTSAEPWALDNERPAHVREVAAFRLDTAPVTCGAYLRFVEEGGYRDERWWAPEGWAMVREHALEAPLFWRREAGQWLRRRFGVTEPVPDDEPVLHVSWYEADAYARWAGRRLPTESEWEKAARHDPVSGRSRRYPWGDEDPTPAHANLGQRHLRPARSGAYPQGRSPSGAGQLIGDVWEWTSSDFLPYPGFVAFPYREYSQVFFGPGHKVLRGGSFAVDRVACRGTFRNWDLPVRRQIFSGFRTARDA
;
A
#
# COMPACT_ATOMS: atom_id res chain seq x y z
N MET A 1 17.86 -17.24 -4.43
CA MET A 1 17.09 -16.88 -3.22
C MET A 1 17.91 -16.04 -2.25
N ARG A 2 19.06 -16.49 -1.75
CA ARG A 2 19.88 -15.70 -0.80
C ARG A 2 20.17 -14.26 -1.24
N ARG A 3 20.66 -14.08 -2.48
CA ARG A 3 20.91 -12.74 -3.05
C ARG A 3 19.66 -11.86 -3.07
N ARG A 4 18.52 -12.42 -3.53
CA ARG A 4 17.23 -11.73 -3.53
C ARG A 4 16.81 -11.27 -2.12
N ALA A 5 17.02 -12.11 -1.10
CA ALA A 5 16.73 -11.75 0.29
C ALA A 5 17.67 -10.66 0.82
N LEU A 6 18.97 -10.77 0.52
CA LEU A 6 19.95 -9.75 0.87
C LEU A 6 19.59 -8.40 0.23
N ASP A 7 19.37 -8.38 -1.09
CA ASP A 7 19.03 -7.16 -1.83
C ASP A 7 17.75 -6.51 -1.28
N ALA A 8 16.74 -7.31 -0.92
CA ALA A 8 15.48 -6.81 -0.37
C ALA A 8 15.64 -6.21 1.04
N LEU A 9 16.39 -6.87 1.93
CA LEU A 9 16.65 -6.38 3.28
C LEU A 9 17.51 -5.10 3.27
N VAL A 10 18.55 -5.07 2.44
CA VAL A 10 19.41 -3.87 2.29
C VAL A 10 18.58 -2.72 1.75
N ALA A 11 17.83 -2.91 0.66
CA ALA A 11 17.00 -1.87 0.08
C ALA A 11 15.93 -1.33 1.05
N ALA A 12 15.37 -2.19 1.91
CA ALA A 12 14.42 -1.79 2.95
C ALA A 12 15.10 -0.91 4.02
N ARG A 13 16.25 -1.33 4.55
CA ARG A 13 16.94 -0.53 5.57
C ARG A 13 17.51 0.77 5.06
N ASP A 14 18.02 0.80 3.82
CA ASP A 14 18.48 2.04 3.20
C ASP A 14 17.32 3.05 3.10
N ARG A 15 16.11 2.57 2.83
CA ARG A 15 14.90 3.40 2.80
C ARG A 15 14.49 3.85 4.21
N THR A 16 14.47 2.96 5.20
CA THR A 16 14.21 3.32 6.60
C THR A 16 15.21 4.37 7.09
N ALA A 17 16.50 4.24 6.75
CA ALA A 17 17.52 5.23 7.05
C ALA A 17 17.21 6.56 6.38
N LEU A 18 16.93 6.60 5.07
CA LEU A 18 16.54 7.82 4.37
C LEU A 18 15.35 8.54 5.04
N LEU A 19 14.31 7.81 5.41
CA LEU A 19 13.11 8.39 6.03
C LEU A 19 13.43 8.96 7.42
N THR A 20 14.21 8.24 8.22
CA THR A 20 14.54 8.67 9.59
C THR A 20 15.69 9.68 9.67
N ASP A 21 16.58 9.77 8.69
CA ASP A 21 17.72 10.70 8.68
C ASP A 21 17.39 12.03 7.98
N SER A 22 16.23 12.11 7.31
CA SER A 22 15.74 13.33 6.66
C SER A 22 15.19 14.39 7.63
N VAL A 23 15.13 14.07 8.93
CA VAL A 23 14.55 14.89 9.99
C VAL A 23 15.46 14.89 11.23
N ASP A 24 15.35 15.91 12.07
CA ASP A 24 16.10 15.96 13.33
C ASP A 24 15.49 15.07 14.43
N ASP A 25 16.21 14.87 15.54
CA ASP A 25 15.75 14.03 16.66
C ASP A 25 14.44 14.51 17.28
N GLY A 26 14.16 15.82 17.22
CA GLY A 26 12.90 16.41 17.68
C GLY A 26 11.74 15.97 16.80
N GLU A 27 11.89 16.07 15.48
CA GLU A 27 10.91 15.59 14.51
C GLU A 27 10.79 14.05 14.49
N LEU A 28 11.87 13.32 14.75
CA LEU A 28 11.89 11.86 14.81
C LEU A 28 11.07 11.31 15.99
N THR A 29 11.13 12.01 17.13
CA THR A 29 10.42 11.66 18.37
C THR A 29 9.03 12.28 18.47
N ALA A 30 8.72 13.30 17.66
CA ALA A 30 7.42 13.95 17.65
C ALA A 30 6.31 13.07 17.08
N GLN A 31 5.09 13.24 17.63
CA GLN A 31 3.87 12.72 17.02
C GLN A 31 3.26 13.76 16.07
N HIS A 32 3.45 13.57 14.77
CA HIS A 32 2.91 14.47 13.74
C HIS A 32 1.40 14.34 13.52
N SER A 33 0.80 13.24 13.97
CA SER A 33 -0.64 12.99 13.94
C SER A 33 -1.01 11.89 14.92
N PRO A 34 -2.14 11.96 15.64
CA PRO A 34 -2.64 10.85 16.48
C PRO A 34 -2.89 9.55 15.72
N LEU A 35 -3.00 9.62 14.38
CA LEU A 35 -3.15 8.46 13.51
C LEU A 35 -1.83 7.72 13.26
N MET A 36 -0.69 8.30 13.64
CA MET A 36 0.66 7.81 13.30
C MET A 36 1.53 7.64 14.55
N SER A 37 2.51 6.74 14.49
CA SER A 37 3.58 6.69 15.50
C SER A 37 4.58 7.83 15.27
N PRO A 38 5.35 8.21 16.30
CA PRO A 38 6.67 8.81 16.09
C PRO A 38 7.54 7.92 15.19
N LEU A 39 8.35 8.53 14.33
CA LEU A 39 9.23 7.79 13.40
C LEU A 39 10.23 6.90 14.16
N VAL A 40 10.70 7.33 15.33
CA VAL A 40 11.58 6.52 16.20
C VAL A 40 10.89 5.22 16.67
N TRP A 41 9.57 5.23 16.84
CA TRP A 41 8.82 4.02 17.22
C TRP A 41 8.84 3.01 16.08
N ASP A 42 8.59 3.47 14.85
CA ASP A 42 8.61 2.60 13.66
C ASP A 42 10.02 2.03 13.42
N LEU A 43 11.08 2.83 13.58
CA LEU A 43 12.47 2.38 13.47
C LEU A 43 12.80 1.22 14.44
N ALA A 44 12.51 1.40 15.72
CA ALA A 44 12.79 0.37 16.73
C ALA A 44 11.85 -0.85 16.59
N HIS A 45 10.59 -0.63 16.18
CA HIS A 45 9.64 -1.71 15.87
C HIS A 45 10.12 -2.57 14.70
N ILE A 46 10.64 -1.97 13.63
CA ILE A 46 11.25 -2.69 12.50
C ILE A 46 12.40 -3.58 12.99
N GLY A 47 13.33 -3.03 13.78
CA GLY A 47 14.41 -3.81 14.39
C GLY A 47 13.89 -4.95 15.26
N ASN A 48 12.85 -4.70 16.06
CA ASN A 48 12.28 -5.69 16.95
C ASN A 48 11.55 -6.83 16.21
N GLN A 49 10.79 -6.53 15.16
CA GLN A 49 10.18 -7.57 14.32
C GLN A 49 11.24 -8.38 13.56
N GLU A 50 12.28 -7.74 13.03
CA GLU A 50 13.40 -8.43 12.39
C GLU A 50 14.10 -9.40 13.36
N GLU A 51 14.34 -8.97 14.61
CA GLU A 51 14.90 -9.83 15.66
C GLU A 51 13.98 -11.02 15.96
N GLN A 52 12.69 -10.77 16.22
CA GLN A 52 11.73 -11.80 16.57
C GLN A 52 11.64 -12.89 15.50
N TRP A 53 11.55 -12.51 14.23
CA TRP A 53 11.34 -13.48 13.17
C TRP A 53 12.63 -14.10 12.63
N LEU A 54 13.70 -13.31 12.47
CA LEU A 54 14.94 -13.85 11.91
C LEU A 54 15.83 -14.42 13.01
N LEU A 55 16.17 -13.66 14.04
CA LEU A 55 17.13 -14.13 15.03
C LEU A 55 16.53 -15.18 15.96
N ARG A 56 15.31 -14.95 16.45
CA ARG A 56 14.66 -15.84 17.42
C ARG A 56 13.94 -17.00 16.73
N ALA A 57 12.96 -16.74 15.85
CA ALA A 57 12.16 -17.81 15.25
C ALA A 57 12.96 -18.67 14.23
N VAL A 58 13.74 -18.05 13.34
CA VAL A 58 14.62 -18.77 12.41
C VAL A 58 15.94 -19.17 13.09
N GLY A 59 16.65 -18.24 13.72
CA GLY A 59 17.98 -18.49 14.28
C GLY A 59 18.01 -19.24 15.62
N GLY A 60 16.88 -19.38 16.31
CA GLY A 60 16.82 -19.99 17.65
C GLY A 60 17.62 -19.24 18.72
N ARG A 61 17.93 -17.95 18.48
CA ARG A 61 18.73 -17.12 19.40
C ARG A 61 17.86 -16.58 20.53
N GLU A 62 18.48 -16.28 21.67
CA GLU A 62 17.83 -15.52 22.75
C GLU A 62 17.59 -14.07 22.32
N ALA A 63 16.61 -13.42 22.97
CA ALA A 63 16.33 -12.02 22.74
C ALA A 63 17.52 -11.15 23.18
N LEU A 64 17.92 -10.19 22.35
CA LEU A 64 18.94 -9.21 22.64
C LEU A 64 18.47 -8.23 23.73
N ARG A 65 17.20 -7.84 23.64
CA ARG A 65 16.55 -6.86 24.51
C ARG A 65 15.11 -7.26 24.85
N PRO A 66 14.88 -8.32 25.64
CA PRO A 66 13.51 -8.76 25.95
C PRO A 66 12.67 -7.70 26.66
N GLU A 67 13.29 -6.73 27.34
CA GLU A 67 12.63 -5.68 28.09
C GLU A 67 11.91 -4.63 27.22
N ILE A 68 12.18 -4.58 25.91
CA ILE A 68 11.51 -3.62 24.99
C ILE A 68 10.39 -4.24 24.15
N ASP A 69 10.23 -5.56 24.16
CA ASP A 69 9.27 -6.28 23.30
C ASP A 69 7.84 -5.71 23.43
N GLY A 70 7.39 -5.44 24.66
CA GLY A 70 6.05 -4.87 24.92
C GLY A 70 5.88 -3.46 24.36
N LEU A 71 6.92 -2.61 24.43
CA LEU A 71 6.88 -1.22 23.95
C LEU A 71 6.64 -1.13 22.45
N TYR A 72 7.13 -2.12 21.70
CA TYR A 72 7.04 -2.19 20.25
C TYR A 72 5.98 -3.20 19.77
N ASN A 73 5.11 -3.69 20.66
CA ASN A 73 3.95 -4.49 20.28
C ASN A 73 2.79 -3.59 19.81
N ALA A 74 2.48 -3.65 18.51
CA ALA A 74 1.42 -2.83 17.91
C ALA A 74 0.00 -3.14 18.44
N PHE A 75 -0.21 -4.32 19.03
CA PHE A 75 -1.51 -4.73 19.61
C PHE A 75 -1.70 -4.27 21.06
N GLU A 76 -0.61 -4.04 21.79
CA GLU A 76 -0.66 -3.54 23.18
C GLU A 76 -0.82 -2.01 23.24
N HIS A 77 -0.30 -1.31 22.21
CA HIS A 77 -0.24 0.15 22.21
C HIS A 77 -0.85 0.76 20.95
N SER A 78 -1.96 1.47 21.16
CA SER A 78 -2.60 2.30 20.13
C SER A 78 -1.61 3.33 19.57
N ARG A 79 -1.76 3.75 18.30
CA ARG A 79 -0.87 4.76 17.70
C ARG A 79 -0.83 6.07 18.49
N ALA A 80 -1.98 6.52 18.98
CA ALA A 80 -2.12 7.74 19.75
C ALA A 80 -1.34 7.71 21.09
N SER A 81 -1.19 6.54 21.73
CA SER A 81 -0.53 6.41 23.03
C SER A 81 0.97 6.16 22.96
N ARG A 82 1.54 5.89 21.77
CA ARG A 82 2.98 5.61 21.61
C ARG A 82 3.92 6.70 22.13
N PRO A 83 3.61 8.01 22.02
CA PRO A 83 4.51 9.06 22.51
C PRO A 83 4.67 9.11 24.02
N SER A 84 3.78 8.49 24.80
CA SER A 84 3.89 8.45 26.26
C SER A 84 4.68 7.25 26.79
N LEU A 85 5.14 6.37 25.89
CA LEU A 85 5.94 5.21 26.26
C LEU A 85 7.40 5.60 26.50
N PRO A 86 8.14 4.89 27.36
CA PRO A 86 9.58 5.07 27.52
C PRO A 86 10.34 4.45 26.32
N LEU A 87 10.18 5.05 25.14
CA LEU A 87 10.81 4.60 23.91
C LEU A 87 12.33 4.71 24.00
N LEU A 88 13.03 3.88 23.24
CA LEU A 88 14.45 4.09 22.98
C LEU A 88 14.69 5.48 22.39
N ASP A 89 15.75 6.12 22.84
CA ASP A 89 16.18 7.36 22.20
C ASP A 89 16.65 7.09 20.75
N PRO A 90 16.74 8.12 19.90
CA PRO A 90 17.13 7.96 18.50
C PRO A 90 18.44 7.18 18.28
N ALA A 91 19.47 7.42 19.09
CA ALA A 91 20.76 6.76 18.93
C ALA A 91 20.71 5.28 19.36
N GLU A 92 19.98 4.99 20.45
CA GLU A 92 19.72 3.63 20.92
C GLU A 92 18.90 2.83 19.90
N ALA A 93 17.84 3.41 19.34
CA ALA A 93 16.99 2.78 18.33
C ALA A 93 17.79 2.43 17.06
N ARG A 94 18.65 3.34 16.60
CA ARG A 94 19.55 3.12 15.45
C ARG A 94 20.56 2.00 15.73
N THR A 95 21.20 2.04 16.89
CA THR A 95 22.17 1.02 17.30
C THR A 95 21.51 -0.35 17.36
N TYR A 96 20.35 -0.44 18.01
CA TYR A 96 19.58 -1.67 18.11
C TYR A 96 19.21 -2.24 16.74
N ALA A 97 18.61 -1.43 15.85
CA ALA A 97 18.23 -1.86 14.51
C ALA A 97 19.45 -2.31 13.68
N SER A 98 20.59 -1.61 13.80
CA SER A 98 21.85 -1.95 13.13
C SER A 98 22.42 -3.29 13.63
N ASP A 99 22.46 -3.50 14.94
CA ASP A 99 22.97 -4.72 15.56
C ASP A 99 22.14 -5.94 15.19
N VAL A 100 20.81 -5.81 15.19
CA VAL A 100 19.89 -6.85 14.72
C VAL A 100 20.18 -7.19 13.25
N ARG A 101 20.37 -6.17 12.41
CA ARG A 101 20.63 -6.35 10.98
C ARG A 101 21.93 -7.10 10.71
N GLY A 102 23.03 -6.70 11.33
CA GLY A 102 24.31 -7.41 11.18
C GLY A 102 24.16 -8.91 11.46
N ARG A 103 23.52 -9.23 12.60
CA ARG A 103 23.25 -10.61 13.01
C ARG A 103 22.30 -11.35 12.07
N ALA A 104 21.32 -10.65 11.48
CA ALA A 104 20.37 -11.22 10.54
C ALA A 104 21.02 -11.55 9.20
N LEU A 105 21.98 -10.72 8.75
CA LEU A 105 22.78 -10.98 7.56
C LEU A 105 23.74 -12.16 7.76
N ASP A 106 24.41 -12.25 8.91
CA ASP A 106 25.22 -13.42 9.28
C ASP A 106 24.38 -14.71 9.24
N LEU A 107 23.15 -14.64 9.77
CA LEU A 107 22.21 -15.75 9.74
C LEU A 107 21.81 -16.11 8.30
N LEU A 108 21.55 -15.11 7.44
CA LEU A 108 21.18 -15.32 6.03
C LEU A 108 22.29 -16.04 5.24
N GLU A 109 23.55 -15.73 5.53
CA GLU A 109 24.70 -16.41 4.92
C GLU A 109 24.71 -17.90 5.24
N ALA A 110 24.48 -18.25 6.51
CA ALA A 110 24.47 -19.63 7.00
C ALA A 110 23.16 -20.40 6.74
N ALA A 111 22.04 -19.72 6.50
CA ALA A 111 20.71 -20.35 6.45
C ALA A 111 20.52 -21.27 5.22
N PRO A 112 19.97 -22.49 5.42
CA PRO A 112 19.55 -23.38 4.33
C PRO A 112 18.19 -22.94 3.76
N LEU A 113 18.21 -22.14 2.69
CA LEU A 113 17.00 -21.59 2.05
C LEU A 113 16.35 -22.55 1.02
N HIS A 114 16.29 -23.86 1.31
CA HIS A 114 15.75 -24.89 0.40
C HIS A 114 14.31 -25.29 0.74
N GLU A 115 13.60 -25.92 -0.20
CA GLU A 115 12.17 -26.21 -0.11
C GLU A 115 11.78 -27.19 1.02
N GLY A 116 12.69 -28.07 1.47
CA GLY A 116 12.43 -29.07 2.51
C GLY A 116 12.55 -28.59 3.97
N GLY A 117 12.78 -27.30 4.22
CA GLY A 117 13.00 -26.74 5.57
C GLY A 117 11.73 -26.50 6.40
N ARG A 118 11.90 -25.90 7.59
CA ARG A 118 10.76 -25.40 8.39
C ARG A 118 9.97 -24.39 7.55
N PRO A 119 8.63 -24.28 7.69
CA PRO A 119 7.83 -23.37 6.85
C PRO A 119 8.37 -21.94 6.73
N LEU A 120 8.92 -21.38 7.82
CA LEU A 120 9.55 -20.05 7.83
C LEU A 120 10.82 -19.93 6.98
N GLU A 121 11.54 -21.03 6.78
CA GLU A 121 12.81 -21.07 6.04
C GLU A 121 12.63 -21.36 4.55
N ARG A 122 11.51 -22.00 4.18
CA ARG A 122 11.24 -22.45 2.80
C ARG A 122 11.30 -21.27 1.85
N ALA A 123 12.14 -21.39 0.82
CA ALA A 123 12.39 -20.34 -0.16
C ALA A 123 12.73 -18.96 0.45
N GLY A 124 13.28 -18.94 1.68
CA GLY A 124 13.57 -17.73 2.43
C GLY A 124 12.34 -16.90 2.80
N PHE A 125 11.19 -17.54 3.05
CA PHE A 125 9.93 -16.86 3.40
C PHE A 125 10.12 -15.82 4.51
N ALA A 126 10.72 -16.16 5.64
CA ALA A 126 10.88 -15.24 6.77
C ALA A 126 11.67 -13.98 6.39
N PHE A 127 12.74 -14.11 5.59
CA PHE A 127 13.53 -12.97 5.12
C PHE A 127 12.73 -12.09 4.15
N GLY A 128 11.97 -12.70 3.23
CA GLY A 128 11.06 -11.98 2.34
C GLY A 128 9.90 -11.32 3.08
N MET A 129 9.39 -11.95 4.13
CA MET A 129 8.34 -11.41 4.99
C MET A 129 8.85 -10.20 5.77
N ILE A 130 10.05 -10.27 6.34
CA ILE A 130 10.64 -9.13 7.06
C ILE A 130 10.98 -7.98 6.13
N ALA A 131 11.53 -8.23 4.95
CA ALA A 131 11.73 -7.17 3.96
C ALA A 131 10.40 -6.50 3.56
N GLN A 132 9.30 -7.25 3.48
CA GLN A 132 7.96 -6.69 3.24
C GLN A 132 7.39 -5.94 4.43
N HIS A 133 7.63 -6.41 5.65
CA HIS A 133 7.21 -5.74 6.88
C HIS A 133 7.90 -4.37 7.01
N GLU A 134 9.21 -4.33 6.83
CA GLU A 134 9.99 -3.09 6.85
C GLU A 134 9.50 -2.12 5.77
N GLN A 135 9.28 -2.57 4.54
CA GLN A 135 8.77 -1.72 3.45
C GLN A 135 7.33 -1.23 3.65
N GLN A 136 6.48 -1.99 4.37
CA GLN A 136 5.14 -1.52 4.77
C GLN A 136 5.24 -0.44 5.87
N HIS A 137 6.19 -0.57 6.80
CA HIS A 137 6.48 0.49 7.76
C HIS A 137 7.14 1.69 7.09
N ASP A 138 7.96 1.53 6.04
CA ASP A 138 8.49 2.64 5.26
C ASP A 138 7.38 3.43 4.55
N GLU A 139 6.35 2.76 4.00
CA GLU A 139 5.15 3.45 3.51
C GLU A 139 4.41 4.19 4.65
N THR A 140 4.30 3.57 5.82
CA THR A 140 3.70 4.20 7.02
C THR A 140 4.48 5.43 7.47
N MET A 141 5.81 5.36 7.53
CA MET A 141 6.68 6.50 7.83
C MET A 141 6.56 7.58 6.76
N LEU A 142 6.45 7.21 5.48
CA LEU A 142 6.21 8.18 4.41
C LEU A 142 4.86 8.90 4.56
N ILE A 143 3.80 8.22 5.01
CA ILE A 143 2.53 8.87 5.37
C ILE A 143 2.75 9.88 6.51
N THR A 144 3.57 9.56 7.51
CA THR A 144 3.96 10.51 8.57
C THR A 144 4.68 11.74 7.98
N HIS A 145 5.58 11.56 7.01
CA HIS A 145 6.22 12.69 6.31
C HIS A 145 5.23 13.56 5.51
N GLN A 146 4.16 12.97 4.95
CA GLN A 146 3.09 13.71 4.30
C GLN A 146 2.25 14.52 5.32
N LEU A 147 2.01 13.95 6.50
CA LEU A 147 1.22 14.59 7.56
C LEU A 147 1.98 15.72 8.27
N ARG A 148 3.29 15.55 8.49
CA ARG A 148 4.18 16.52 9.14
C ARG A 148 3.97 17.94 8.64
N SER A 149 3.91 18.89 9.57
CA SER A 149 3.85 20.33 9.28
C SER A 149 5.25 20.89 9.01
N GLY A 150 5.33 22.06 8.39
CA GLY A 150 6.62 22.69 8.10
C GLY A 150 7.20 22.32 6.72
N PRO A 151 8.51 22.58 6.52
CA PRO A 151 9.16 22.44 5.23
C PRO A 151 9.27 20.98 4.76
N ALA A 152 9.45 20.83 3.45
CA ALA A 152 9.71 19.53 2.85
C ALA A 152 11.05 18.95 3.34
N ALA A 153 11.02 17.73 3.89
CA ALA A 153 12.22 16.96 4.27
C ALA A 153 12.68 16.03 3.14
N LEU A 154 11.78 15.71 2.20
CA LEU A 154 12.02 14.75 1.14
C LEU A 154 11.80 15.42 -0.22
N THR A 155 12.69 15.13 -1.16
CA THR A 155 12.59 15.59 -2.55
C THR A 155 12.84 14.42 -3.50
N ALA A 156 12.16 14.42 -4.64
CA ALA A 156 12.30 13.41 -5.66
C ALA A 156 12.08 14.01 -7.06
N PRO A 157 12.67 13.44 -8.11
CA PRO A 157 12.38 13.86 -9.48
C PRO A 157 10.91 13.58 -9.84
N PRO A 158 10.32 14.36 -10.76
CA PRO A 158 8.96 14.10 -11.22
C PRO A 158 8.85 12.73 -11.93
N PRO A 159 7.65 12.11 -11.95
CA PRO A 159 7.39 10.92 -12.76
C PRO A 159 7.60 11.20 -14.26
N PRO A 160 7.83 10.16 -15.09
CA PRO A 160 7.87 10.31 -16.54
C PRO A 160 6.55 10.90 -17.07
N ALA A 161 6.66 11.69 -18.15
CA ALA A 161 5.49 12.16 -18.88
C ALA A 161 4.85 11.00 -19.66
N PRO A 162 3.53 11.05 -19.94
CA PRO A 162 2.88 10.14 -20.87
C PRO A 162 3.62 10.06 -22.21
N VAL A 163 3.72 8.85 -22.76
CA VAL A 163 4.41 8.61 -24.03
C VAL A 163 3.40 8.75 -25.19
N GLY A 164 3.55 9.80 -25.99
CA GLY A 164 2.77 10.05 -27.20
C GLY A 164 1.37 10.65 -26.97
N ASP A 165 0.66 10.95 -28.07
CA ASP A 165 -0.70 11.52 -28.07
C ASP A 165 -1.81 10.45 -28.00
N GLU A 166 -1.50 9.24 -27.50
CA GLU A 166 -2.48 8.16 -27.44
C GLU A 166 -3.61 8.52 -26.48
N THR A 167 -4.80 8.74 -27.04
CA THR A 167 -6.01 8.93 -26.23
C THR A 167 -6.48 7.56 -25.73
N LEU A 168 -6.29 7.31 -24.44
CA LEU A 168 -6.80 6.09 -23.80
C LEU A 168 -8.33 6.06 -23.82
N PRO A 169 -8.97 4.89 -24.05
CA PRO A 169 -10.40 4.76 -23.85
C PRO A 169 -10.74 5.05 -22.38
N ALA A 170 -11.95 5.54 -22.09
CA ALA A 170 -12.37 5.83 -20.72
C ALA A 170 -12.39 4.57 -19.84
N ASP A 171 -12.91 3.47 -20.39
CA ASP A 171 -12.95 2.16 -19.75
C ASP A 171 -12.64 1.02 -20.72
N VAL A 172 -12.20 -0.12 -20.17
CA VAL A 172 -11.92 -1.36 -20.89
C VAL A 172 -12.91 -2.45 -20.50
N LEU A 173 -13.24 -3.32 -21.45
CA LEU A 173 -14.05 -4.52 -21.18
C LEU A 173 -13.16 -5.62 -20.60
N VAL A 174 -13.56 -6.19 -19.46
CA VAL A 174 -13.00 -7.42 -18.92
C VAL A 174 -14.01 -8.54 -19.18
N PRO A 175 -13.71 -9.51 -20.05
CA PRO A 175 -14.64 -10.58 -20.39
C PRO A 175 -15.07 -11.41 -19.17
N GLY A 176 -16.32 -11.85 -19.15
CA GLY A 176 -16.84 -12.75 -18.13
C GLY A 176 -16.20 -14.14 -18.18
N GLY A 177 -16.26 -14.86 -17.06
CA GLY A 177 -15.79 -16.24 -16.93
C GLY A 177 -14.83 -16.49 -15.77
N PRO A 178 -14.29 -17.72 -15.67
CA PRO A 178 -13.41 -18.12 -14.58
C PRO A 178 -12.03 -17.48 -14.68
N PHE A 179 -11.43 -17.19 -13.52
CA PHE A 179 -9.99 -16.91 -13.42
C PHE A 179 -9.42 -17.50 -12.11
N THR A 180 -8.10 -17.57 -12.01
CA THR A 180 -7.41 -18.00 -10.78
C THR A 180 -7.11 -16.78 -9.92
N MET A 181 -7.82 -16.66 -8.81
CA MET A 181 -7.60 -15.64 -7.78
C MET A 181 -6.60 -16.12 -6.75
N GLY A 182 -5.76 -15.22 -6.22
CA GLY A 182 -4.71 -15.54 -5.27
C GLY A 182 -3.52 -16.26 -5.90
N THR A 183 -2.67 -16.82 -5.05
CA THR A 183 -1.48 -17.57 -5.47
C THR A 183 -1.18 -18.72 -4.52
N SER A 184 -0.59 -19.78 -5.06
CA SER A 184 0.04 -20.86 -4.28
C SER A 184 1.51 -21.06 -4.66
N ALA A 185 2.04 -20.22 -5.57
CA ALA A 185 3.37 -20.37 -6.17
C ALA A 185 4.33 -19.25 -5.75
N GLU A 186 3.84 -18.08 -5.35
CA GLU A 186 4.69 -16.97 -4.93
C GLU A 186 5.35 -17.28 -3.57
N PRO A 187 6.69 -17.37 -3.50
CA PRO A 187 7.39 -17.84 -2.30
C PRO A 187 7.17 -16.91 -1.12
N TRP A 188 7.05 -15.61 -1.35
CA TRP A 188 6.89 -14.57 -0.33
C TRP A 188 5.48 -13.98 -0.26
N ALA A 189 4.50 -14.61 -0.91
CA ALA A 189 3.10 -14.22 -0.73
C ALA A 189 2.66 -14.45 0.71
N LEU A 190 1.89 -13.49 1.22
CA LEU A 190 1.37 -13.48 2.57
C LEU A 190 0.20 -14.47 2.67
N ASP A 191 -0.17 -14.84 3.90
CA ASP A 191 -1.23 -15.83 4.15
C ASP A 191 -2.56 -15.44 3.51
N ASN A 192 -2.93 -14.16 3.57
CA ASN A 192 -4.19 -13.64 3.02
C ASN A 192 -4.29 -13.67 1.49
N GLU A 193 -3.18 -13.91 0.77
CA GLU A 193 -3.13 -14.06 -0.69
C GLU A 193 -3.34 -15.51 -1.14
N ARG A 194 -3.44 -16.44 -0.17
CA ARG A 194 -3.40 -17.89 -0.36
C ARG A 194 -4.71 -18.57 0.11
N PRO A 195 -5.03 -19.75 -0.45
CA PRO A 195 -4.44 -20.37 -1.63
C PRO A 195 -5.01 -19.80 -2.94
N ALA A 196 -4.35 -20.13 -4.06
CA ALA A 196 -4.95 -19.96 -5.38
C ALA A 196 -6.26 -20.75 -5.50
N HIS A 197 -7.31 -20.11 -6.01
CA HIS A 197 -8.63 -20.73 -6.19
C HIS A 197 -9.35 -20.13 -7.40
N VAL A 198 -10.29 -20.88 -7.99
CA VAL A 198 -11.07 -20.41 -9.14
C VAL A 198 -12.21 -19.52 -8.67
N ARG A 199 -12.41 -18.39 -9.36
CA ARG A 199 -13.56 -17.50 -9.19
C ARG A 199 -14.23 -17.22 -10.53
N GLU A 200 -15.55 -17.35 -10.55
CA GLU A 200 -16.39 -16.88 -11.64
C GLU A 200 -16.66 -15.39 -11.47
N VAL A 201 -16.39 -14.60 -12.50
CA VAL A 201 -16.63 -13.14 -12.52
C VAL A 201 -17.38 -12.80 -13.79
N ALA A 202 -18.50 -12.11 -13.67
CA ALA A 202 -19.29 -11.62 -14.80
C ALA A 202 -18.48 -10.66 -15.68
N ALA A 203 -18.95 -10.39 -16.90
CA ALA A 203 -18.34 -9.34 -17.71
C ALA A 203 -18.61 -7.97 -17.08
N PHE A 204 -17.60 -7.11 -17.07
CA PHE A 204 -17.72 -5.74 -16.54
C PHE A 204 -16.78 -4.82 -17.31
N ARG A 205 -16.99 -3.51 -17.16
CA ARG A 205 -16.09 -2.49 -17.66
C ARG A 205 -15.38 -1.82 -16.50
N LEU A 206 -14.07 -1.61 -16.65
CA LEU A 206 -13.20 -0.99 -15.66
C LEU A 206 -12.57 0.26 -16.25
N ASP A 207 -12.50 1.36 -15.49
CA ASP A 207 -11.75 2.53 -15.94
C ASP A 207 -10.33 2.14 -16.37
N THR A 208 -9.85 2.71 -17.47
CA THR A 208 -8.52 2.37 -18.01
C THR A 208 -7.40 2.84 -17.08
N ALA A 209 -7.59 3.94 -16.37
CA ALA A 209 -6.67 4.51 -15.39
C ALA A 209 -7.44 4.93 -14.12
N PRO A 210 -6.76 5.19 -12.99
CA PRO A 210 -7.41 5.70 -11.79
C PRO A 210 -8.16 7.02 -12.03
N VAL A 211 -9.15 7.32 -11.19
CA VAL A 211 -9.86 8.60 -11.23
C VAL A 211 -8.86 9.73 -10.99
N THR A 212 -8.82 10.72 -11.90
CA THR A 212 -7.89 11.84 -11.80
C THR A 212 -8.41 12.94 -10.87
N CYS A 213 -7.52 13.82 -10.42
CA CYS A 213 -7.91 14.99 -9.63
C CYS A 213 -8.90 15.87 -10.40
N GLY A 214 -8.72 16.06 -11.71
CA GLY A 214 -9.64 16.87 -12.53
C GLY A 214 -11.04 16.25 -12.62
N ALA A 215 -11.13 14.92 -12.77
CA ALA A 215 -12.41 14.23 -12.74
C ALA A 215 -13.08 14.33 -11.37
N TYR A 216 -12.30 14.18 -10.29
CA TYR A 216 -12.76 14.33 -8.90
C TYR A 216 -13.20 15.76 -8.58
N LEU A 217 -12.53 16.76 -9.14
CA LEU A 217 -12.87 18.17 -8.94
C LEU A 217 -14.29 18.49 -9.48
N ARG A 218 -14.72 17.85 -10.57
CA ARG A 218 -16.11 17.97 -11.04
C ARG A 218 -17.11 17.48 -10.01
N PHE A 219 -16.84 16.34 -9.38
CA PHE A 219 -17.68 15.82 -8.28
C PHE A 219 -17.76 16.82 -7.12
N VAL A 220 -16.65 17.44 -6.73
CA VAL A 220 -16.62 18.47 -5.69
C VAL A 220 -17.46 19.70 -6.09
N GLU A 221 -17.24 20.25 -7.28
CA GLU A 221 -17.89 21.49 -7.73
C GLU A 221 -19.40 21.29 -7.98
N GLU A 222 -19.82 20.12 -8.47
CA GLU A 222 -21.23 19.76 -8.63
C GLU A 222 -21.97 19.42 -7.32
N GLY A 223 -21.30 19.60 -6.17
CA GLY A 223 -21.92 19.45 -4.86
C GLY A 223 -21.87 18.04 -4.29
N GLY A 224 -20.93 17.20 -4.72
CA GLY A 224 -20.73 15.83 -4.24
C GLY A 224 -20.65 15.72 -2.72
N TYR A 225 -19.95 16.65 -2.05
CA TYR A 225 -19.86 16.71 -0.58
C TYR A 225 -21.06 17.41 0.11
N ARG A 226 -22.03 17.89 -0.66
CA ARG A 226 -23.23 18.60 -0.16
C ARG A 226 -24.53 17.84 -0.40
N ASP A 227 -24.45 16.65 -0.97
CA ASP A 227 -25.60 15.89 -1.44
C ASP A 227 -25.57 14.46 -0.87
N GLU A 228 -26.34 14.25 0.21
CA GLU A 228 -26.39 13.00 0.98
C GLU A 228 -26.72 11.76 0.14
N ARG A 229 -27.43 11.92 -1.00
CA ARG A 229 -27.88 10.78 -1.81
C ARG A 229 -26.75 9.95 -2.39
N TRP A 230 -25.53 10.51 -2.47
CA TRP A 230 -24.35 9.79 -2.96
C TRP A 230 -23.66 8.96 -1.89
N TRP A 231 -23.94 9.22 -0.61
CA TRP A 231 -23.13 8.70 0.48
C TRP A 231 -23.80 7.50 1.16
N ALA A 232 -22.98 6.55 1.60
CA ALA A 232 -23.41 5.61 2.63
C ALA A 232 -23.68 6.39 3.93
N PRO A 233 -24.63 5.97 4.79
CA PRO A 233 -24.98 6.71 6.00
C PRO A 233 -23.79 7.05 6.91
N GLU A 234 -22.88 6.10 7.12
CA GLU A 234 -21.66 6.30 7.92
C GLU A 234 -20.69 7.27 7.25
N GLY A 235 -20.60 7.24 5.91
CA GLY A 235 -19.81 8.19 5.14
C GLY A 235 -20.36 9.60 5.22
N TRP A 236 -21.69 9.77 5.16
CA TRP A 236 -22.33 11.07 5.32
C TRP A 236 -22.15 11.62 6.73
N ALA A 237 -22.26 10.76 7.76
CA ALA A 237 -21.96 11.15 9.14
C ALA A 237 -20.53 11.68 9.27
N MET A 238 -19.54 10.99 8.68
CA MET A 238 -18.14 11.44 8.65
C MET A 238 -17.98 12.80 7.96
N VAL A 239 -18.62 13.00 6.80
CA VAL A 239 -18.60 14.29 6.08
C VAL A 239 -19.13 15.42 6.96
N ARG A 240 -20.24 15.19 7.66
CA ARG A 240 -20.87 16.18 8.53
C ARG A 240 -20.07 16.45 9.80
N GLU A 241 -19.57 15.41 10.46
CA GLU A 241 -18.80 15.52 11.71
C GLU A 241 -17.50 16.30 11.50
N HIS A 242 -16.82 16.09 10.37
CA HIS A 242 -15.52 16.69 10.09
C HIS A 242 -15.57 17.83 9.06
N ALA A 243 -16.76 18.26 8.64
CA ALA A 243 -16.98 19.30 7.62
C ALA A 243 -16.11 19.07 6.37
N LEU A 244 -16.17 17.86 5.81
CA LEU A 244 -15.35 17.49 4.66
C LEU A 244 -15.89 18.15 3.39
N GLU A 245 -15.00 18.76 2.61
CA GLU A 245 -15.36 19.44 1.35
C GLU A 245 -14.53 18.99 0.14
N ALA A 246 -13.43 18.25 0.38
CA ALA A 246 -12.47 17.83 -0.63
C ALA A 246 -11.56 16.70 -0.09
N PRO A 247 -10.75 16.05 -0.96
CA PRO A 247 -9.73 15.11 -0.52
C PRO A 247 -8.79 15.71 0.53
N LEU A 248 -8.22 14.85 1.38
CA LEU A 248 -7.32 15.32 2.43
C LEU A 248 -6.12 16.05 1.80
N PHE A 249 -5.77 17.19 2.39
CA PHE A 249 -4.73 18.14 1.94
C PHE A 249 -5.10 19.08 0.79
N TRP A 250 -6.32 19.00 0.25
CA TRP A 250 -6.82 20.02 -0.66
C TRP A 250 -7.37 21.22 0.12
N ARG A 251 -7.13 22.42 -0.41
CA ARG A 251 -7.77 23.64 0.09
C ARG A 251 -8.05 24.60 -1.06
N ARG A 252 -9.07 25.44 -0.90
CA ARG A 252 -9.40 26.48 -1.86
C ARG A 252 -8.84 27.82 -1.38
N GLU A 253 -8.05 28.47 -2.21
CA GLU A 253 -7.41 29.75 -1.91
C GLU A 253 -7.50 30.67 -3.14
N ALA A 254 -8.01 31.89 -2.97
CA ALA A 254 -8.21 32.86 -4.06
C ALA A 254 -8.92 32.29 -5.32
N GLY A 255 -9.86 31.36 -5.13
CA GLY A 255 -10.62 30.73 -6.22
C GLY A 255 -9.93 29.53 -6.87
N GLN A 256 -8.72 29.16 -6.47
CA GLN A 256 -7.96 28.03 -6.98
C GLN A 256 -7.88 26.89 -5.96
N TRP A 257 -7.95 25.65 -6.44
CA TRP A 257 -7.66 24.46 -5.61
C TRP A 257 -6.16 24.21 -5.55
N LEU A 258 -5.65 24.17 -4.33
CA LEU A 258 -4.26 23.84 -4.01
C LEU A 258 -4.24 22.53 -3.23
N ARG A 259 -3.18 21.74 -3.40
CA ARG A 259 -2.87 20.60 -2.54
C ARG A 259 -1.57 20.80 -1.79
N ARG A 260 -1.48 20.24 -0.58
CA ARG A 260 -0.23 20.09 0.15
C ARG A 260 0.33 18.69 -0.03
N ARG A 261 1.57 18.59 -0.50
CA ARG A 261 2.29 17.33 -0.71
C ARG A 261 3.68 17.42 -0.10
N PHE A 262 3.95 16.66 0.96
CA PHE A 262 5.21 16.62 1.70
C PHE A 262 5.76 18.02 2.05
N GLY A 263 4.89 18.91 2.55
CA GLY A 263 5.24 20.30 2.88
C GLY A 263 5.24 21.29 1.71
N VAL A 264 5.16 20.81 0.46
CA VAL A 264 5.03 21.65 -0.74
C VAL A 264 3.57 21.97 -1.00
N THR A 265 3.23 23.25 -1.19
CA THR A 265 1.90 23.67 -1.67
C THR A 265 1.97 23.91 -3.18
N GLU A 266 1.09 23.27 -3.93
CA GLU A 266 1.04 23.38 -5.40
C GLU A 266 -0.42 23.38 -5.88
N PRO A 267 -0.71 23.90 -7.10
CA PRO A 267 -2.00 23.69 -7.74
C PRO A 267 -2.35 22.21 -7.82
N VAL A 268 -3.64 21.87 -7.65
CA VAL A 268 -4.11 20.52 -7.91
C VAL A 268 -3.90 20.18 -9.40
N PRO A 269 -3.14 19.11 -9.73
CA PRO A 269 -2.90 18.73 -11.12
C PRO A 269 -4.04 17.87 -11.66
N ASP A 270 -4.70 18.31 -12.74
CA ASP A 270 -5.90 17.66 -13.28
C ASP A 270 -5.72 16.21 -13.74
N ASP A 271 -4.51 15.84 -14.16
CA ASP A 271 -4.18 14.58 -14.84
C ASP A 271 -3.45 13.54 -13.97
N GLU A 272 -3.19 13.86 -12.70
CA GLU A 272 -2.72 12.88 -11.73
C GLU A 272 -3.91 12.16 -11.05
N PRO A 273 -3.76 10.87 -10.70
CA PRO A 273 -4.70 10.17 -9.83
C PRO A 273 -5.05 10.97 -8.57
N VAL A 274 -6.33 11.02 -8.22
CA VAL A 274 -6.77 11.58 -6.93
C VAL A 274 -6.19 10.73 -5.80
N LEU A 275 -5.75 11.40 -4.74
CA LEU A 275 -5.14 10.79 -3.56
C LEU A 275 -5.81 11.27 -2.28
N HIS A 276 -5.61 10.50 -1.23
CA HIS A 276 -6.02 10.82 0.13
C HIS A 276 -7.54 10.98 0.27
N VAL A 277 -8.24 10.05 -0.37
CA VAL A 277 -9.69 9.86 -0.24
C VAL A 277 -10.00 8.59 0.55
N SER A 278 -11.02 8.67 1.39
CA SER A 278 -11.58 7.55 2.12
C SER A 278 -12.33 6.60 1.19
N TRP A 279 -12.67 5.41 1.69
CA TRP A 279 -13.52 4.48 0.95
C TRP A 279 -14.90 5.09 0.67
N TYR A 280 -15.46 5.82 1.63
CA TYR A 280 -16.75 6.50 1.48
C TYR A 280 -16.71 7.59 0.41
N GLU A 281 -15.63 8.37 0.34
CA GLU A 281 -15.41 9.37 -0.71
C GLU A 281 -15.31 8.73 -2.11
N ALA A 282 -14.61 7.59 -2.21
CA ALA A 282 -14.47 6.84 -3.46
C ALA A 282 -15.81 6.23 -3.93
N ASP A 283 -16.56 5.64 -3.00
CA ASP A 283 -17.88 5.05 -3.24
C ASP A 283 -18.92 6.12 -3.61
N ALA A 284 -18.92 7.28 -2.93
CA ALA A 284 -19.82 8.39 -3.26
C ALA A 284 -19.53 8.99 -4.64
N TYR A 285 -18.26 9.17 -5.00
CA TYR A 285 -17.89 9.56 -6.36
C TYR A 285 -18.39 8.54 -7.38
N ALA A 286 -18.19 7.24 -7.14
CA ALA A 286 -18.61 6.21 -8.07
C ALA A 286 -20.12 6.26 -8.32
N ARG A 287 -20.93 6.43 -7.26
CA ARG A 287 -22.39 6.62 -7.39
C ARG A 287 -22.76 7.86 -8.18
N TRP A 288 -22.15 9.02 -7.89
CA TRP A 288 -22.37 10.25 -8.65
C TRP A 288 -22.05 10.07 -10.14
N ALA A 289 -20.97 9.35 -10.45
CA ALA A 289 -20.57 9.05 -11.82
C ALA A 289 -21.45 8.00 -12.53
N GLY A 290 -22.49 7.46 -11.86
CA GLY A 290 -23.33 6.39 -12.40
C GLY A 290 -22.60 5.05 -12.51
N ARG A 291 -21.64 4.81 -11.62
CA ARG A 291 -20.73 3.66 -11.58
C ARG A 291 -20.70 3.05 -10.17
N ARG A 292 -19.78 2.10 -9.96
CA ARG A 292 -19.49 1.47 -8.66
C ARG A 292 -17.98 1.28 -8.47
N LEU A 293 -17.54 0.97 -7.27
CA LEU A 293 -16.18 0.44 -7.06
C LEU A 293 -16.10 -1.02 -7.56
N PRO A 294 -14.97 -1.45 -8.14
CA PRO A 294 -14.75 -2.86 -8.44
C PRO A 294 -14.66 -3.67 -7.14
N THR A 295 -15.08 -4.92 -7.18
CA THR A 295 -14.70 -5.91 -6.14
C THR A 295 -13.20 -6.23 -6.24
N GLU A 296 -12.59 -6.77 -5.17
CA GLU A 296 -11.18 -7.20 -5.24
C GLU A 296 -10.98 -8.32 -6.28
N SER A 297 -11.99 -9.16 -6.52
CA SER A 297 -11.97 -10.22 -7.54
C SER A 297 -11.97 -9.64 -8.95
N GLU A 298 -12.82 -8.64 -9.23
CA GLU A 298 -12.84 -7.93 -10.51
C GLU A 298 -11.52 -7.22 -10.76
N TRP A 299 -11.01 -6.52 -9.75
CA TRP A 299 -9.73 -5.84 -9.82
C TRP A 299 -8.59 -6.80 -10.15
N GLU A 300 -8.50 -7.92 -9.44
CA GLU A 300 -7.44 -8.91 -9.64
C GLU A 300 -7.55 -9.61 -11.00
N LYS A 301 -8.77 -9.93 -11.44
CA LYS A 301 -9.01 -10.46 -12.79
C LYS A 301 -8.54 -9.48 -13.85
N ALA A 302 -8.90 -8.20 -13.74
CA ALA A 302 -8.46 -7.16 -14.68
C ALA A 302 -6.94 -6.98 -14.68
N ALA A 303 -6.30 -7.16 -13.52
CA ALA A 303 -4.86 -7.03 -13.37
C ALA A 303 -4.09 -8.24 -13.91
N ARG A 304 -4.60 -9.46 -13.79
CA ARG A 304 -3.78 -10.67 -14.00
C ARG A 304 -4.28 -11.62 -15.07
N HIS A 305 -5.57 -11.66 -15.34
CA HIS A 305 -6.13 -12.66 -16.24
C HIS A 305 -5.84 -12.31 -17.70
N ASP A 306 -5.19 -13.24 -18.40
CA ASP A 306 -5.01 -13.19 -19.85
C ASP A 306 -6.14 -13.97 -20.53
N PRO A 307 -7.10 -13.29 -21.19
CA PRO A 307 -8.22 -13.96 -21.83
C PRO A 307 -7.80 -14.79 -23.06
N VAL A 308 -6.62 -14.54 -23.63
CA VAL A 308 -6.12 -15.30 -24.79
C VAL A 308 -5.54 -16.64 -24.34
N SER A 309 -4.74 -16.63 -23.27
CA SER A 309 -4.10 -17.85 -22.76
C SER A 309 -4.90 -18.56 -21.68
N GLY A 310 -5.94 -17.93 -21.11
CA GLY A 310 -6.71 -18.41 -19.97
C GLY A 310 -5.94 -18.44 -18.64
N ARG A 311 -4.72 -17.88 -18.57
CA ARG A 311 -3.84 -17.95 -17.40
C ARG A 311 -3.92 -16.67 -16.58
N SER A 312 -3.71 -16.78 -15.27
CA SER A 312 -3.47 -15.61 -14.41
C SER A 312 -1.96 -15.36 -14.31
N ARG A 313 -1.51 -14.22 -14.83
CA ARG A 313 -0.12 -13.73 -14.79
C ARG A 313 0.29 -13.29 -13.37
N ARG A 314 1.58 -13.13 -13.12
CA ARG A 314 2.08 -12.58 -11.84
C ARG A 314 1.80 -11.08 -11.69
N TYR A 315 1.97 -10.33 -12.77
CA TYR A 315 1.73 -8.89 -12.90
C TYR A 315 0.91 -8.58 -14.17
N PRO A 316 0.36 -7.36 -14.33
CA PRO A 316 -0.34 -6.96 -15.56
C PRO A 316 0.43 -7.21 -16.84
N TRP A 317 1.71 -6.87 -16.86
CA TRP A 317 2.58 -6.99 -18.03
C TRP A 317 3.10 -8.41 -18.28
N GLY A 318 3.02 -9.32 -17.31
CA GLY A 318 3.58 -10.67 -17.41
C GLY A 318 4.14 -11.21 -16.10
N ASP A 319 5.12 -12.09 -16.21
CA ASP A 319 5.69 -12.81 -15.05
C ASP A 319 7.04 -12.22 -14.57
N GLU A 320 7.58 -11.26 -15.32
CA GLU A 320 8.79 -10.51 -15.00
C GLU A 320 8.61 -9.57 -13.80
N ASP A 321 9.66 -9.42 -12.99
CA ASP A 321 9.66 -8.49 -11.86
C ASP A 321 9.45 -7.03 -12.31
N PRO A 322 8.85 -6.15 -11.47
CA PRO A 322 8.64 -4.77 -11.81
C PRO A 322 9.95 -4.02 -12.12
N THR A 323 9.93 -3.24 -13.19
CA THR A 323 11.01 -2.32 -13.57
C THR A 323 10.45 -0.89 -13.62
N PRO A 324 11.32 0.15 -13.71
CA PRO A 324 10.85 1.51 -13.88
C PRO A 324 10.03 1.77 -15.14
N ALA A 325 10.09 0.91 -16.15
CA ALA A 325 9.25 1.02 -17.34
C ALA A 325 7.82 0.48 -17.13
N HIS A 326 7.64 -0.41 -16.15
CA HIS A 326 6.36 -1.05 -15.88
C HIS A 326 5.46 -0.24 -14.93
N ALA A 327 6.03 0.34 -13.87
CA ALA A 327 5.25 0.95 -12.80
C ALA A 327 6.02 2.00 -11.98
N ASN A 328 5.26 2.92 -11.37
CA ASN A 328 5.74 3.84 -10.33
C ASN A 328 5.68 3.16 -8.96
N LEU A 329 6.83 2.72 -8.46
CA LEU A 329 6.97 2.01 -7.18
C LEU A 329 8.24 2.48 -6.46
N GLY A 330 8.32 2.23 -5.15
CA GLY A 330 9.52 2.42 -4.35
C GLY A 330 9.87 3.89 -4.10
N GLN A 331 8.87 4.75 -3.94
CA GLN A 331 9.03 6.16 -3.56
C GLN A 331 9.80 7.02 -4.56
N ARG A 332 10.04 6.53 -5.80
CA ARG A 332 10.89 7.19 -6.81
C ARG A 332 10.53 8.65 -7.12
N HIS A 333 9.26 9.03 -6.97
CA HIS A 333 8.76 10.35 -7.39
C HIS A 333 7.97 11.12 -6.32
N LEU A 334 7.73 10.53 -5.14
CA LEU A 334 6.91 11.11 -4.06
C LEU A 334 5.50 11.59 -4.49
N ARG A 335 4.98 11.06 -5.60
CA ARG A 335 3.65 11.35 -6.15
C ARG A 335 3.28 10.31 -7.21
N PRO A 336 1.98 10.15 -7.53
CA PRO A 336 1.56 9.29 -8.63
C PRO A 336 1.95 9.93 -9.96
N ALA A 337 2.14 9.10 -10.98
CA ALA A 337 2.31 9.53 -12.35
C ALA A 337 0.96 9.84 -12.99
N ARG A 338 1.00 10.64 -14.05
CA ARG A 338 -0.17 10.96 -14.87
C ARG A 338 -0.74 9.71 -15.52
N SER A 339 -2.05 9.71 -15.76
CA SER A 339 -2.71 8.63 -16.49
C SER A 339 -2.03 8.39 -17.85
N GLY A 340 -1.62 7.14 -18.12
CA GLY A 340 -0.95 6.74 -19.35
C GLY A 340 0.59 6.80 -19.33
N ALA A 341 1.22 7.17 -18.21
CA ALA A 341 2.68 7.25 -18.09
C ALA A 341 3.42 5.91 -18.28
N TYR A 342 2.75 4.77 -18.05
CA TYR A 342 3.35 3.43 -18.09
C TYR A 342 2.65 2.51 -19.10
N PRO A 343 2.83 2.71 -20.42
CA PRO A 343 2.20 1.87 -21.43
C PRO A 343 2.67 0.41 -21.37
N GLN A 344 3.92 0.15 -20.96
CA GLN A 344 4.44 -1.21 -20.78
C GLN A 344 3.89 -1.91 -19.52
N GLY A 345 3.21 -1.16 -18.65
CA GLY A 345 2.58 -1.67 -17.43
C GLY A 345 1.12 -2.10 -17.60
N ARG A 346 0.56 -2.02 -18.83
CA ARG A 346 -0.85 -2.33 -19.08
C ARG A 346 -1.13 -3.83 -18.91
N SER A 347 -2.33 -4.14 -18.44
CA SER A 347 -2.84 -5.50 -18.33
C SER A 347 -3.34 -6.01 -19.70
N PRO A 348 -3.65 -7.32 -19.83
CA PRO A 348 -4.21 -7.88 -21.06
C PRO A 348 -5.52 -7.23 -21.52
N SER A 349 -6.32 -6.70 -20.60
CA SER A 349 -7.56 -5.97 -20.94
C SER A 349 -7.30 -4.54 -21.41
N GLY A 350 -6.07 -4.04 -21.29
CA GLY A 350 -5.66 -2.67 -21.64
C GLY A 350 -5.69 -1.68 -20.48
N ALA A 351 -6.14 -2.09 -19.28
CA ALA A 351 -6.09 -1.24 -18.11
C ALA A 351 -4.63 -0.94 -17.71
N GLY A 352 -4.31 0.34 -17.54
CA GLY A 352 -3.02 0.83 -17.11
C GLY A 352 -2.96 1.13 -15.62
N GLN A 353 -1.72 1.20 -15.10
CA GLN A 353 -1.43 1.64 -13.73
C GLN A 353 -2.24 0.87 -12.67
N LEU A 354 -2.45 -0.44 -12.88
CA LEU A 354 -2.99 -1.35 -11.86
C LEU A 354 -1.93 -1.76 -10.84
N ILE A 355 -0.66 -1.40 -11.05
CA ILE A 355 0.40 -1.60 -10.07
C ILE A 355 1.12 -0.27 -9.89
N GLY A 356 1.23 0.19 -8.64
CA GLY A 356 1.83 1.47 -8.30
C GLY A 356 0.87 2.66 -8.42
N ASP A 357 1.45 3.86 -8.33
CA ASP A 357 0.73 5.15 -8.28
C ASP A 357 -0.17 5.32 -7.06
N VAL A 358 -1.31 4.62 -6.95
CA VAL A 358 -2.23 4.74 -5.81
C VAL A 358 -2.72 3.38 -5.36
N TRP A 359 -2.91 3.20 -4.05
CA TRP A 359 -3.74 2.11 -3.56
C TRP A 359 -5.17 2.33 -4.02
N GLU A 360 -5.81 1.34 -4.62
CA GLU A 360 -7.16 1.49 -5.17
C GLU A 360 -8.19 0.82 -4.27
N TRP A 361 -9.12 1.62 -3.72
CA TRP A 361 -10.26 1.10 -2.96
C TRP A 361 -11.12 0.15 -3.79
N THR A 362 -11.51 -0.97 -3.18
CA THR A 362 -12.48 -1.93 -3.74
C THR A 362 -13.77 -1.93 -2.90
N SER A 363 -14.87 -2.47 -3.43
CA SER A 363 -16.11 -2.65 -2.66
C SER A 363 -16.03 -3.81 -1.65
N SER A 364 -14.99 -4.63 -1.71
CA SER A 364 -14.84 -5.86 -0.93
C SER A 364 -14.43 -5.60 0.52
N ASP A 365 -15.11 -6.28 1.43
CA ASP A 365 -14.65 -6.45 2.81
C ASP A 365 -13.41 -7.36 2.85
N PHE A 366 -12.54 -7.15 3.83
CA PHE A 366 -11.39 -8.01 4.01
C PHE A 366 -11.81 -9.36 4.61
N LEU A 367 -11.90 -10.39 3.78
CA LEU A 367 -12.35 -11.73 4.16
C LEU A 367 -11.30 -12.80 3.79
N PRO A 368 -11.29 -13.97 4.45
CA PRO A 368 -10.40 -15.06 4.08
C PRO A 368 -10.76 -15.63 2.71
N TYR A 369 -9.75 -16.04 1.94
CA TYR A 369 -9.98 -16.88 0.77
C TYR A 369 -10.42 -18.30 1.19
N PRO A 370 -11.15 -19.02 0.33
CA PRO A 370 -11.47 -20.43 0.58
C PRO A 370 -10.19 -21.24 0.81
N GLY A 371 -10.08 -21.88 1.98
CA GLY A 371 -8.89 -22.65 2.37
C GLY A 371 -7.77 -21.82 2.99
N PHE A 372 -8.00 -20.56 3.36
CA PHE A 372 -7.05 -19.73 4.11
C PHE A 372 -6.57 -20.44 5.38
N VAL A 373 -5.27 -20.33 5.64
CA VAL A 373 -4.62 -20.76 6.89
C VAL A 373 -3.69 -19.64 7.32
N ALA A 374 -3.89 -19.11 8.53
CA ALA A 374 -3.06 -18.05 9.08
C ALA A 374 -1.59 -18.47 9.17
N PHE A 375 -0.68 -17.60 8.70
CA PHE A 375 0.74 -17.88 8.70
C PHE A 375 1.60 -16.60 8.57
N PRO A 376 2.68 -16.45 9.36
CA PRO A 376 3.11 -17.34 10.44
C PRO A 376 2.36 -17.15 11.76
N TYR A 377 1.53 -16.12 11.87
CA TYR A 377 0.77 -15.77 13.07
C TYR A 377 -0.58 -15.15 12.68
N ARG A 378 -1.57 -15.23 13.58
CA ARG A 378 -2.96 -14.85 13.25
C ARG A 378 -3.14 -13.35 13.10
N GLU A 379 -2.34 -12.61 13.84
CA GLU A 379 -2.42 -11.16 13.99
C GLU A 379 -1.97 -10.42 12.73
N TYR A 380 -1.33 -11.10 11.77
CA TYR A 380 -1.01 -10.49 10.47
C TYR A 380 -2.27 -10.20 9.64
N SER A 381 -3.28 -11.08 9.65
CA SER A 381 -4.45 -10.94 8.77
C SER A 381 -5.76 -11.38 9.42
N GLN A 382 -5.78 -12.52 10.10
CA GLN A 382 -7.01 -13.14 10.58
C GLN A 382 -7.80 -12.23 11.53
N VAL A 383 -7.11 -11.48 12.38
CA VAL A 383 -7.75 -10.58 13.36
C VAL A 383 -8.46 -9.37 12.71
N PHE A 384 -8.16 -9.08 11.45
CA PHE A 384 -8.75 -7.95 10.71
C PHE A 384 -9.90 -8.37 9.79
N PHE A 385 -10.19 -9.68 9.67
CA PHE A 385 -11.27 -10.14 8.80
C PHE A 385 -12.63 -9.65 9.28
N GLY A 386 -13.45 -9.20 8.34
CA GLY A 386 -14.81 -8.77 8.57
C GLY A 386 -15.16 -7.45 7.87
N PRO A 387 -16.39 -6.94 8.09
CA PRO A 387 -16.91 -5.77 7.39
C PRO A 387 -16.30 -4.44 7.85
N GLY A 388 -15.50 -4.45 8.93
CA GLY A 388 -14.85 -3.24 9.45
C GLY A 388 -13.72 -2.71 8.57
N HIS A 389 -13.14 -3.55 7.71
CA HIS A 389 -12.05 -3.17 6.82
C HIS A 389 -12.42 -3.40 5.36
N LYS A 390 -12.01 -2.46 4.51
CA LYS A 390 -12.18 -2.53 3.06
C LYS A 390 -10.84 -2.81 2.40
N VAL A 391 -10.86 -3.61 1.35
CA VAL A 391 -9.65 -4.02 0.64
C VAL A 391 -9.19 -2.93 -0.33
N LEU A 392 -7.88 -2.66 -0.35
CA LEU A 392 -7.20 -1.88 -1.38
C LEU A 392 -6.23 -2.77 -2.17
N ARG A 393 -6.06 -2.48 -3.47
CA ARG A 393 -5.20 -3.25 -4.37
C ARG A 393 -4.23 -2.36 -5.14
N GLY A 394 -3.24 -2.98 -5.79
CA GLY A 394 -2.31 -2.32 -6.73
C GLY A 394 -1.02 -1.77 -6.14
N GLY A 395 -1.03 -1.32 -4.89
CA GLY A 395 0.10 -0.61 -4.29
C GLY A 395 0.18 0.84 -4.76
N SER A 396 0.62 1.74 -3.89
CA SER A 396 0.86 3.14 -4.23
C SER A 396 2.26 3.38 -4.80
N PHE A 397 2.56 4.61 -5.23
CA PHE A 397 3.93 5.05 -5.57
C PHE A 397 4.92 4.82 -4.42
N ALA A 398 4.44 4.71 -3.17
CA ALA A 398 5.25 4.50 -1.98
C ALA A 398 5.56 3.01 -1.71
N VAL A 399 4.94 2.07 -2.42
CA VAL A 399 5.14 0.64 -2.15
C VAL A 399 6.38 0.14 -2.89
N ASP A 400 7.26 -0.60 -2.20
CA ASP A 400 8.38 -1.27 -2.86
C ASP A 400 7.94 -2.54 -3.60
N ARG A 401 8.68 -2.88 -4.65
CA ARG A 401 8.41 -4.08 -5.48
C ARG A 401 8.35 -5.38 -4.68
N VAL A 402 9.05 -5.49 -3.55
CA VAL A 402 9.00 -6.69 -2.69
C VAL A 402 7.64 -6.85 -2.00
N ALA A 403 6.94 -5.74 -1.75
CA ALA A 403 5.62 -5.66 -1.12
C ALA A 403 4.52 -5.32 -2.14
N CYS A 404 4.73 -5.58 -3.43
CA CYS A 404 3.76 -5.29 -4.47
C CYS A 404 3.62 -6.46 -5.47
N ARG A 405 2.38 -6.98 -5.59
CA ARG A 405 2.01 -8.09 -6.47
C ARG A 405 0.58 -7.92 -6.95
N GLY A 406 0.24 -8.54 -8.08
CA GLY A 406 -1.16 -8.62 -8.52
C GLY A 406 -2.08 -9.27 -7.48
N THR A 407 -1.57 -10.08 -6.57
CA THR A 407 -2.32 -10.73 -5.47
C THR A 407 -2.30 -9.96 -4.15
N PHE A 408 -1.45 -8.93 -3.98
CA PHE A 408 -1.23 -8.29 -2.68
C PHE A 408 -2.48 -7.59 -2.15
N ARG A 409 -2.98 -7.99 -0.99
CA ARG A 409 -4.17 -7.39 -0.37
C ARG A 409 -3.74 -6.43 0.72
N ASN A 410 -3.96 -5.13 0.51
CA ASN A 410 -3.95 -4.16 1.60
C ASN A 410 -5.39 -4.00 2.13
N TRP A 411 -5.54 -3.53 3.35
CA TRP A 411 -6.83 -3.25 3.96
C TRP A 411 -6.70 -2.11 4.97
N ASP A 412 -7.75 -1.31 5.10
CA ASP A 412 -7.84 -0.32 6.17
C ASP A 412 -9.31 -0.03 6.50
N LEU A 413 -9.54 0.69 7.60
CA LEU A 413 -10.87 1.18 7.97
C LEU A 413 -11.36 2.14 6.87
N PRO A 414 -12.66 2.10 6.51
CA PRO A 414 -13.19 2.85 5.38
C PRO A 414 -13.08 4.38 5.54
N VAL A 415 -12.91 4.86 6.78
CA VAL A 415 -12.71 6.29 7.11
C VAL A 415 -11.28 6.78 6.87
N ARG A 416 -10.29 5.88 6.70
CA ARG A 416 -8.88 6.29 6.57
C ARG A 416 -8.64 6.90 5.20
N ARG A 417 -7.91 8.01 5.21
CA ARG A 417 -7.57 8.79 4.01
C ARG A 417 -6.20 9.47 4.08
N GLN A 418 -5.46 9.30 5.17
CA GLN A 418 -4.06 9.70 5.26
C GLN A 418 -3.15 8.79 4.43
N ILE A 419 -3.57 7.55 4.20
CA ILE A 419 -2.90 6.60 3.32
C ILE A 419 -2.85 7.12 1.87
N PHE A 420 -1.95 6.58 1.05
CA PHE A 420 -1.85 6.92 -0.38
C PHE A 420 -2.94 6.21 -1.21
N SER A 421 -4.20 6.42 -0.83
CA SER A 421 -5.39 5.82 -1.45
C SER A 421 -6.00 6.74 -2.51
N GLY A 422 -6.26 6.15 -3.67
CA GLY A 422 -7.17 6.62 -4.69
C GLY A 422 -8.18 5.52 -5.00
N PHE A 423 -8.70 5.50 -6.22
CA PHE A 423 -9.61 4.46 -6.69
C PHE A 423 -9.77 4.52 -8.20
N ARG A 424 -10.36 3.46 -8.74
CA ARG A 424 -10.93 3.42 -10.08
C ARG A 424 -12.35 2.90 -10.00
N THR A 425 -13.16 3.20 -11.02
CA THR A 425 -14.56 2.77 -11.05
C THR A 425 -14.78 1.63 -12.04
N ALA A 426 -15.89 0.92 -11.83
CA ALA A 426 -16.36 -0.16 -12.67
C ALA A 426 -17.86 0.02 -12.95
N ARG A 427 -18.34 -0.66 -13.99
CA ARG A 427 -19.77 -0.81 -14.29
C ARG A 427 -20.02 -2.16 -14.94
N ASP A 428 -21.25 -2.63 -14.87
CA ASP A 428 -21.65 -3.87 -15.55
C ASP A 428 -21.61 -3.68 -17.07
N ALA A 429 -21.29 -4.75 -17.81
CA ALA A 429 -21.02 -4.70 -19.25
C ALA A 429 -22.26 -4.76 -20.14
#